data_AF-A0A2H0XJ86-F1
#
_entry.id   AF-A0A2H0XJ86-F1
#
_cell.length_a   1.000
_cell.length_b   1.000
_cell.length_c   1.000
_cell.angle_alpha   90.00
_cell.angle_beta   90.00
_cell.angle_gamma   90.00
#
_symmetry.space_group_name_H-M   'P 1'
#
loop_
_entity.id
_entity.type
_entity.pdbx_description
1 polymer ?
#
loop_
_entity_poly.entity_id
_entity_poly.type
_entity_poly.pdbx_seq_one_letter_code
_entity_poly.pdbx_strand_id
1 'polypeptide(L)'
;MTNPNDIYIDFASKISFFEFIQDEFRHTNILVDEMKEEISLLGSKKEWNINDLSDYVKTYPRSFIIFQEVFQLLRFTNAQLIHFVFDVVKLNSLNINGIYEYMILNLKYDLEFRKIYLMTINRTLKYDDFMTNIKQYDKRYLVATFKRAISKYIDKIANNFSILEKRILKSEFEDFSIRFSNYLLSNLNL
;
A
#
# COMPACT_ATOMS: atom_id res chain seq x y z
N MET A 1 22.22 -12.71 30.01
CA MET A 1 21.80 -13.13 28.67
C MET A 1 20.52 -12.37 28.34
N THR A 2 20.49 -11.65 27.23
CA THR A 2 19.32 -10.86 26.79
C THR A 2 18.18 -11.82 26.42
N ASN A 3 16.95 -11.55 26.86
CA ASN A 3 15.78 -12.37 26.57
C ASN A 3 15.58 -12.45 25.03
N PRO A 4 15.43 -13.65 24.43
CA PRO A 4 15.19 -13.80 23.00
C PRO A 4 14.00 -12.99 22.47
N ASN A 5 12.96 -12.80 23.29
CA ASN A 5 11.81 -11.97 22.93
C ASN A 5 12.18 -10.49 22.81
N ASP A 6 13.04 -9.99 23.69
CA ASP A 6 13.49 -8.59 23.65
C ASP A 6 14.36 -8.33 22.43
N ILE A 7 15.21 -9.29 22.06
CA ILE A 7 16.01 -9.24 20.82
C ILE A 7 15.09 -9.19 19.60
N TYR A 8 14.06 -10.04 19.56
CA TYR A 8 13.10 -10.06 18.46
C TYR A 8 12.28 -8.75 18.38
N ILE A 9 11.82 -8.22 19.51
CA ILE A 9 11.06 -6.95 19.53
C ILE A 9 11.95 -5.80 19.06
N ASP A 10 13.19 -5.74 19.52
CA ASP A 10 14.15 -4.72 19.10
C ASP A 10 14.41 -4.81 17.60
N PHE A 11 14.69 -6.00 17.08
CA PHE A 11 14.83 -6.26 15.65
C PHE A 11 13.57 -5.85 14.87
N ALA A 12 12.40 -6.37 15.24
CA ALA A 12 11.14 -6.13 14.54
C ALA A 12 10.73 -4.65 14.54
N SER A 13 11.02 -3.91 15.62
CA SER A 13 10.77 -2.46 15.68
C SER A 13 11.67 -1.68 14.70
N LYS A 14 12.88 -2.18 14.46
CA LYS A 14 13.89 -1.60 13.57
C LYS A 14 13.85 -2.13 12.14
N ILE A 15 13.06 -3.18 11.86
CA ILE A 15 12.86 -3.68 10.48
C ILE A 15 12.48 -2.49 9.62
N SER A 16 13.35 -2.19 8.67
CA SER A 16 13.09 -1.17 7.70
C SER A 16 12.32 -1.76 6.54
N PHE A 17 11.36 -1.02 6.05
CA PHE A 17 10.78 -1.18 4.73
C PHE A 17 11.76 -0.65 3.66
N PHE A 18 13.08 -0.87 3.80
CA PHE A 18 14.09 -0.44 2.82
C PHE A 18 14.01 -1.25 1.51
N GLU A 19 13.49 -2.49 1.57
CA GLU A 19 13.19 -3.28 0.37
C GLU A 19 12.21 -2.56 -0.57
N PHE A 20 11.42 -1.61 -0.06
CA PHE A 20 10.40 -0.85 -0.76
C PHE A 20 10.95 0.42 -1.43
N ILE A 21 12.25 0.70 -1.26
CA ILE A 21 13.00 1.76 -1.95
C ILE A 21 13.79 1.19 -3.15
N GLN A 22 13.96 -0.13 -3.25
CA GLN A 22 14.46 -0.73 -4.48
C GLN A 22 13.41 -0.54 -5.59
N ASP A 23 13.84 -0.51 -6.86
CA ASP A 23 12.98 -0.39 -8.05
C ASP A 23 12.03 -1.60 -8.19
N GLU A 24 11.12 -1.79 -7.25
CA GLU A 24 10.03 -2.76 -7.30
C GLU A 24 9.04 -2.39 -8.41
N PHE A 25 9.04 -1.13 -8.81
CA PHE A 25 8.33 -0.64 -9.97
C PHE A 25 9.23 -0.78 -11.19
N ARG A 26 8.82 -1.61 -12.15
CA ARG A 26 9.50 -1.65 -13.44
C ARG A 26 9.36 -0.28 -14.09
N HIS A 27 10.48 0.32 -14.50
CA HIS A 27 10.42 1.49 -15.35
C HIS A 27 9.66 1.13 -16.62
N THR A 28 8.60 1.90 -16.88
CA THR A 28 7.87 1.73 -18.13
C THR A 28 8.72 2.39 -19.22
N ASN A 29 9.23 1.58 -20.15
CA ASN A 29 9.92 2.08 -21.36
C ASN A 29 8.90 2.42 -22.45
N ILE A 30 7.65 2.69 -22.07
CA ILE A 30 6.53 2.83 -22.98
C ILE A 30 6.18 4.30 -23.02
N LEU A 31 6.48 4.92 -24.15
CA LEU A 31 6.02 6.28 -24.42
C LEU A 31 4.52 6.19 -24.72
N VAL A 32 3.68 6.64 -23.77
CA VAL A 32 2.20 6.66 -23.93
C VAL A 32 1.80 7.39 -25.22
N ASP A 33 2.57 8.41 -25.62
CA ASP A 33 2.43 9.12 -26.89
C ASP A 33 2.54 8.22 -28.12
N GLU A 34 3.38 7.18 -28.07
CA GLU A 34 3.56 6.22 -29.18
C GLU A 34 2.43 5.19 -29.29
N MET A 35 1.50 5.17 -28.32
CA MET A 35 0.38 4.23 -28.25
C MET A 35 -0.98 4.93 -28.26
N LYS A 36 -1.02 6.22 -28.64
CA LYS A 36 -2.24 7.03 -28.65
C LYS A 36 -3.36 6.44 -29.50
N GLU A 37 -3.01 5.84 -30.64
CA GLU A 37 -3.99 5.23 -31.54
C GLU A 37 -4.66 4.02 -30.87
N GLU A 38 -3.87 3.10 -30.32
CA GLU A 38 -4.35 1.92 -29.60
C GLU A 38 -5.19 2.31 -28.36
N ILE A 39 -4.71 3.27 -27.56
CA ILE A 39 -5.43 3.75 -26.37
C ILE A 39 -6.77 4.41 -26.76
N SER A 40 -6.77 5.24 -27.80
CA SER A 40 -7.98 5.91 -28.29
C SER A 40 -9.02 4.90 -28.79
N LEU A 41 -8.58 3.87 -29.54
CA LEU A 41 -9.46 2.81 -30.02
C LEU A 41 -10.04 1.97 -28.87
N LEU A 42 -9.22 1.60 -27.88
CA LEU A 42 -9.70 0.93 -26.67
C LEU A 42 -10.77 1.74 -25.92
N GLY A 43 -10.54 3.05 -25.76
CA GLY A 43 -11.46 3.97 -25.09
C GLY A 43 -12.72 4.31 -25.89
N SER A 44 -12.71 4.10 -27.21
CA SER A 44 -13.83 4.44 -28.09
C SER A 44 -15.05 3.51 -27.93
N LYS A 45 -14.84 2.31 -27.38
CA LYS A 45 -15.88 1.29 -27.23
C LYS A 45 -16.10 0.95 -25.77
N LYS A 46 -17.34 1.09 -25.29
CA LYS A 46 -17.72 0.83 -23.89
C LYS A 46 -17.80 -0.65 -23.53
N GLU A 47 -18.14 -1.50 -24.51
CA GLU A 47 -18.32 -2.94 -24.30
C GLU A 47 -17.51 -3.72 -25.33
N TRP A 48 -16.65 -4.61 -24.83
CA TRP A 48 -15.81 -5.48 -25.64
C TRP A 48 -16.23 -6.93 -25.42
N ASN A 49 -16.38 -7.70 -26.50
CA ASN A 49 -16.50 -9.16 -26.42
C ASN A 49 -15.17 -9.84 -26.81
N ILE A 50 -15.07 -11.15 -26.58
CA ILE A 50 -13.84 -11.93 -26.80
C ILE A 50 -13.37 -11.87 -28.26
N ASN A 51 -14.29 -11.91 -29.22
CA ASN A 51 -13.94 -11.87 -30.64
C ASN A 51 -13.40 -10.49 -31.02
N ASP A 52 -14.06 -9.42 -30.55
CA ASP A 52 -13.62 -8.04 -30.78
C ASP A 52 -12.22 -7.77 -30.20
N LEU A 53 -11.96 -8.23 -28.97
CA LEU A 53 -10.66 -8.09 -28.30
C LEU A 53 -9.58 -8.90 -29.00
N SER A 54 -9.90 -10.14 -29.42
CA SER A 54 -9.00 -10.98 -30.21
C SER A 54 -8.59 -10.30 -31.51
N ASP A 55 -9.55 -9.78 -32.25
CA ASP A 55 -9.29 -9.16 -33.55
C ASP A 55 -8.58 -7.81 -33.39
N TYR A 56 -8.89 -7.06 -32.33
CA TYR A 56 -8.16 -5.85 -31.95
C TYR A 56 -6.69 -6.14 -31.63
N VAL A 57 -6.39 -7.13 -30.78
CA VAL A 57 -4.99 -7.49 -30.44
C VAL A 57 -4.24 -8.00 -31.66
N LYS A 58 -4.89 -8.72 -32.59
CA LYS A 58 -4.27 -9.13 -33.86
C LYS A 58 -3.96 -7.95 -34.77
N THR A 59 -4.86 -6.97 -34.83
CA THR A 59 -4.71 -5.77 -35.68
C THR A 59 -3.68 -4.82 -35.11
N TYR A 60 -3.67 -4.67 -33.78
CA TYR A 60 -2.78 -3.79 -33.02
C TYR A 60 -1.99 -4.60 -32.00
N PRO A 61 -1.01 -5.41 -32.41
CA PRO A 61 -0.28 -6.29 -31.49
C PRO A 61 0.48 -5.53 -30.39
N ARG A 62 0.90 -4.29 -30.66
CA ARG A 62 1.51 -3.41 -29.64
C ARG A 62 0.55 -3.12 -28.49
N SER A 63 -0.77 -3.13 -28.72
CA SER A 63 -1.77 -2.94 -27.65
C SER A 63 -1.68 -3.99 -26.54
N PHE A 64 -1.06 -5.15 -26.79
CA PHE A 64 -0.76 -6.14 -25.75
C PHE A 64 0.06 -5.55 -24.59
N ILE A 65 0.94 -4.59 -24.91
CA ILE A 65 1.74 -3.87 -23.92
C ILE A 65 0.84 -3.03 -22.99
N ILE A 66 -0.22 -2.39 -23.52
CA ILE A 66 -1.21 -1.65 -22.70
C ILE A 66 -1.85 -2.61 -21.69
N PHE A 67 -2.25 -3.79 -22.15
CA PHE A 67 -2.83 -4.79 -21.25
C PHE A 67 -1.79 -5.26 -20.22
N GLN A 68 -0.54 -5.49 -20.60
CA GLN A 68 0.52 -5.84 -19.65
C GLN A 68 0.70 -4.77 -18.57
N GLU A 69 0.66 -3.48 -18.93
CA GLU A 69 0.78 -2.38 -17.98
C GLU A 69 -0.46 -2.22 -17.10
N VAL A 70 -1.67 -2.28 -17.68
CA VAL A 70 -2.92 -2.27 -16.90
C VAL A 70 -2.96 -3.45 -15.93
N PHE A 71 -2.60 -4.66 -16.39
CA PHE A 71 -2.54 -5.82 -15.51
C PHE A 71 -1.43 -5.74 -14.47
N GLN A 72 -0.30 -5.07 -14.74
CA GLN A 72 0.69 -4.75 -13.72
C GLN A 72 0.16 -3.75 -12.69
N LEU A 73 -0.50 -2.66 -13.12
CA LEU A 73 -1.13 -1.67 -12.24
C LEU A 73 -2.24 -2.29 -11.37
N LEU A 74 -2.98 -3.26 -11.92
CA LEU A 74 -3.98 -4.04 -11.19
C LEU A 74 -3.37 -5.13 -10.28
N ARG A 75 -2.05 -5.32 -10.34
CA ARG A 75 -1.29 -6.32 -9.56
C ARG A 75 -0.18 -5.65 -8.76
N PHE A 76 -0.48 -4.52 -8.12
CA PHE A 76 0.45 -4.02 -7.11
C PHE A 76 0.74 -5.14 -6.11
N THR A 77 2.03 -5.45 -5.95
CA THR A 77 2.47 -6.38 -4.92
C THR A 77 2.10 -5.81 -3.56
N ASN A 78 2.06 -6.66 -2.53
CA ASN A 78 1.87 -6.18 -1.16
C ASN A 78 2.88 -5.09 -0.79
N ALA A 79 4.09 -5.17 -1.33
CA ALA A 79 5.12 -4.18 -1.07
C ALA A 79 4.80 -2.81 -1.71
N GLN A 80 4.43 -2.81 -2.98
CA GLN A 80 3.98 -1.61 -3.69
C GLN A 80 2.74 -0.98 -3.03
N LEU A 81 1.78 -1.79 -2.57
CA LEU A 81 0.62 -1.30 -1.83
C LEU A 81 1.03 -0.63 -0.51
N ILE A 82 1.98 -1.20 0.24
CA ILE A 82 2.48 -0.56 1.47
C ILE A 82 3.08 0.81 1.16
N HIS A 83 3.87 0.92 0.10
CA HIS A 83 4.47 2.18 -0.33
C HIS A 83 3.44 3.30 -0.57
N PHE A 84 2.29 2.97 -1.18
CA PHE A 84 1.24 3.97 -1.41
C PHE A 84 0.40 4.21 -0.15
N VAL A 85 -0.03 3.15 0.52
CA VAL A 85 -1.00 3.20 1.64
C VAL A 85 -0.41 3.79 2.93
N PHE A 86 0.89 3.63 3.13
CA PHE A 86 1.60 4.13 4.30
C PHE A 86 2.81 5.00 3.91
N ASP A 87 3.13 5.95 4.77
CA ASP A 87 4.31 6.79 4.64
C ASP A 87 5.56 5.99 5.03
N VAL A 88 6.19 5.37 4.03
CA VAL A 88 7.39 4.54 4.21
C VAL A 88 8.58 5.33 4.76
N VAL A 89 8.66 6.64 4.49
CA VAL A 89 9.71 7.51 5.04
C VAL A 89 9.56 7.62 6.55
N LYS A 90 8.32 7.81 7.04
CA LYS A 90 8.04 7.77 8.48
C LYS A 90 8.30 6.40 9.07
N LEU A 91 7.88 5.31 8.41
CA LEU A 91 8.07 3.93 8.90
C LEU A 91 9.54 3.52 9.01
N ASN A 92 10.40 4.07 8.16
CA ASN A 92 11.84 3.81 8.09
C ASN A 92 12.66 4.81 8.91
N SER A 93 12.01 5.76 9.59
CA SER A 93 12.70 6.73 10.45
C SER A 93 13.40 6.04 11.62
N LEU A 94 14.59 6.52 11.98
CA LEU A 94 15.27 6.12 13.22
C LEU A 94 14.56 6.67 14.47
N ASN A 95 13.65 7.65 14.31
CA ASN A 95 12.90 8.24 15.42
C ASN A 95 11.66 7.39 15.76
N ILE A 96 11.80 6.53 16.77
CA ILE A 96 10.71 5.68 17.26
C ILE A 96 9.48 6.47 17.74
N ASN A 97 9.66 7.69 18.25
CA ASN A 97 8.53 8.52 18.69
C ASN A 97 7.72 9.00 17.48
N GLY A 98 8.39 9.34 16.37
CA GLY A 98 7.71 9.68 15.12
C GLY A 98 6.90 8.52 14.55
N ILE A 99 7.45 7.30 14.57
CA ILE A 99 6.71 6.09 14.16
C ILE A 99 5.52 5.85 15.10
N TYR A 100 5.73 5.99 16.41
CA TYR A 100 4.67 5.84 17.40
C TYR A 100 3.52 6.83 17.20
N GLU A 101 3.82 8.12 17.00
CA GLU A 101 2.81 9.14 16.70
C GLU A 101 2.05 8.84 15.40
N TYR A 102 2.76 8.40 14.37
CA TYR A 102 2.16 7.97 13.11
C TYR A 102 1.24 6.76 13.28
N MET A 103 1.63 5.79 14.13
CA MET A 103 0.77 4.67 14.52
C MET A 103 -0.51 5.18 15.19
N ILE A 104 -0.43 6.09 16.17
CA ILE A 104 -1.61 6.63 16.86
C ILE A 104 -2.57 7.30 15.87
N LEU A 105 -2.05 8.09 14.93
CA LEU A 105 -2.85 8.72 13.88
C LEU A 105 -3.60 7.68 13.04
N ASN A 106 -2.90 6.63 12.59
CA ASN A 106 -3.50 5.54 11.82
C ASN A 106 -4.60 4.82 12.62
N LEU A 107 -4.36 4.53 13.89
CA LEU A 107 -5.37 3.90 14.75
C LEU A 107 -6.57 4.82 14.97
N LYS A 108 -6.37 6.14 15.09
CA LYS A 108 -7.45 7.10 15.32
C LYS A 108 -8.38 7.23 14.11
N TYR A 109 -7.84 7.27 12.89
CA TYR A 109 -8.62 7.62 11.70
C TYR A 109 -8.97 6.43 10.79
N ASP A 110 -8.31 5.28 10.93
CA ASP A 110 -8.64 4.08 10.17
C ASP A 110 -9.20 2.96 11.06
N LEU A 111 -10.53 2.82 11.06
CA LEU A 111 -11.26 1.83 11.83
C LEU A 111 -10.89 0.38 11.45
N GLU A 112 -10.71 0.09 10.16
CA GLU A 112 -10.39 -1.27 9.73
C GLU A 112 -8.94 -1.62 10.10
N PHE A 113 -8.02 -0.68 9.91
CA PHE A 113 -6.64 -0.85 10.36
C PHE A 113 -6.57 -1.02 11.89
N ARG A 114 -7.30 -0.20 12.64
CA ARG A 114 -7.41 -0.28 14.11
C ARG A 114 -7.83 -1.68 14.58
N LYS A 115 -8.86 -2.26 13.98
CA LYS A 115 -9.33 -3.62 14.32
C LYS A 115 -8.21 -4.64 14.14
N ILE A 116 -7.52 -4.60 12.99
CA ILE A 116 -6.42 -5.55 12.69
C ILE A 116 -5.25 -5.38 13.67
N TYR A 117 -4.90 -4.14 13.98
CA TYR A 117 -3.84 -3.83 14.94
C TYR A 117 -4.17 -4.38 16.34
N LEU A 118 -5.34 -4.05 16.88
CA LEU A 118 -5.76 -4.51 18.20
C LEU A 118 -5.85 -6.04 18.26
N MET A 119 -6.40 -6.69 17.22
CA MET A 119 -6.42 -8.16 17.12
C MET A 119 -5.03 -8.79 17.06
N THR A 120 -4.01 -8.05 16.63
CA THR A 120 -2.62 -8.53 16.62
C THR A 120 -1.99 -8.49 18.01
N ILE A 121 -2.45 -7.61 18.90
CA ILE A 121 -2.08 -7.59 20.32
C ILE A 121 -2.90 -8.64 21.08
N ASN A 122 -4.23 -8.49 21.05
CA ASN A 122 -5.18 -9.35 21.74
C ASN A 122 -6.55 -9.25 21.06
N ARG A 123 -7.14 -10.40 20.73
CA ARG A 123 -8.43 -10.50 20.00
C ARG A 123 -9.62 -9.82 20.69
N THR A 124 -9.60 -9.69 22.01
CA THR A 124 -10.69 -9.09 22.79
C THR A 124 -10.41 -7.64 23.18
N LEU A 125 -9.26 -7.08 22.79
CA LEU A 125 -8.85 -5.73 23.19
C LEU A 125 -9.69 -4.67 22.48
N LYS A 126 -10.34 -3.81 23.27
CA LYS A 126 -11.09 -2.66 22.78
C LYS A 126 -10.18 -1.44 22.66
N TYR A 127 -10.57 -0.52 21.78
CA TYR A 127 -9.78 0.68 21.51
C TYR A 127 -9.65 1.61 22.71
N ASP A 128 -10.75 1.88 23.42
CA ASP A 128 -10.74 2.83 24.54
C ASP A 128 -9.90 2.29 25.72
N ASP A 129 -10.02 0.98 25.99
CA ASP A 129 -9.21 0.28 26.99
C ASP A 129 -7.72 0.31 26.61
N PHE A 130 -7.41 0.06 25.33
CA PHE A 130 -6.05 0.16 24.81
C PHE A 130 -5.47 1.57 24.96
N MET A 131 -6.21 2.60 24.53
CA MET A 131 -5.75 3.99 24.58
C MET A 131 -5.54 4.49 26.02
N THR A 132 -6.40 4.06 26.95
CA THR A 132 -6.27 4.40 28.39
C THR A 132 -4.97 3.81 28.97
N ASN A 133 -4.61 2.60 28.56
CA ASN A 133 -3.45 1.88 29.10
C ASN A 133 -2.22 1.96 28.19
N ILE A 134 -2.23 2.76 27.13
CA ILE A 134 -1.21 2.71 26.08
C ILE A 134 0.21 2.99 26.59
N LYS A 135 0.34 3.81 27.64
CA LYS A 135 1.62 4.16 28.26
C LYS A 135 2.26 3.00 29.03
N GLN A 136 1.50 1.95 29.35
CA GLN A 136 1.99 0.76 30.05
C GLN A 136 2.71 -0.21 29.10
N TYR A 137 2.48 -0.09 27.79
CA TYR A 137 3.14 -0.90 26.78
C TYR A 137 4.51 -0.33 26.44
N ASP A 138 5.47 -1.22 26.17
CA ASP A 138 6.72 -0.82 25.53
C ASP A 138 6.44 -0.24 24.14
N LYS A 139 6.92 0.97 23.88
CA LYS A 139 6.83 1.62 22.56
C LYS A 139 7.44 0.77 21.44
N ARG A 140 8.53 0.03 21.70
CA ARG A 140 9.16 -0.87 20.70
C ARG A 140 8.21 -1.99 20.33
N TYR A 141 7.56 -2.58 21.32
CA TYR A 141 6.54 -3.61 21.09
C TYR A 141 5.37 -3.08 20.27
N LEU A 142 4.87 -1.88 20.59
CA LEU A 142 3.78 -1.25 19.82
C LEU A 142 4.18 -0.97 18.37
N VAL A 143 5.38 -0.43 18.14
CA VAL A 143 5.90 -0.17 16.79
C VAL A 143 6.11 -1.47 16.00
N ALA A 144 6.68 -2.51 16.62
CA ALA A 144 6.83 -3.82 15.97
C ALA A 144 5.46 -4.42 15.59
N THR A 145 4.48 -4.31 16.49
CA THR A 145 3.10 -4.73 16.24
C THR A 145 2.46 -3.93 15.10
N PHE A 146 2.73 -2.62 15.04
CA PHE A 146 2.23 -1.73 14.00
C PHE A 146 2.73 -2.17 12.62
N LYS A 147 4.04 -2.38 12.49
CA LYS A 147 4.65 -2.88 11.24
C LYS A 147 4.07 -4.24 10.82
N ARG A 148 3.82 -5.14 11.78
CA ARG A 148 3.15 -6.43 11.52
C ARG A 148 1.70 -6.27 11.08
N ALA A 149 0.96 -5.34 11.69
CA ALA A 149 -0.44 -5.07 11.36
C ALA A 149 -0.60 -4.48 9.95
N ILE A 150 0.38 -3.68 9.49
CA ILE A 150 0.44 -3.15 8.12
C ILE A 150 0.40 -4.29 7.10
N SER A 151 1.26 -5.30 7.24
CA SER A 151 1.27 -6.46 6.33
C SER A 151 -0.09 -7.13 6.25
N LYS A 152 -0.72 -7.41 7.40
CA LYS A 152 -2.05 -8.04 7.46
C LYS A 152 -3.15 -7.17 6.86
N TYR A 153 -3.07 -5.85 7.03
CA TYR A 153 -4.03 -4.92 6.47
C TYR A 153 -3.96 -4.89 4.94
N ILE A 154 -2.74 -4.97 4.40
CA ILE A 154 -2.49 -4.97 2.96
C ILE A 154 -2.99 -6.26 2.33
N ASP A 155 -2.75 -7.41 2.97
CA ASP A 155 -3.37 -8.69 2.56
C ASP A 155 -4.90 -8.57 2.50
N LYS A 156 -5.50 -7.87 3.46
CA LYS A 156 -6.95 -7.66 3.48
C LYS A 156 -7.43 -6.73 2.37
N ILE A 157 -6.68 -5.67 2.05
CA ILE A 157 -6.95 -4.76 0.93
C ILE A 157 -6.85 -5.50 -0.40
N ALA A 158 -5.81 -6.31 -0.60
CA ALA A 158 -5.61 -7.08 -1.83
C ALA A 158 -6.80 -8.00 -2.14
N ASN A 159 -7.46 -8.53 -1.09
CA ASN A 159 -8.65 -9.36 -1.22
C ASN A 159 -9.97 -8.56 -1.25
N ASN A 160 -9.98 -7.31 -0.78
CA ASN A 160 -11.17 -6.47 -0.74
C ASN A 160 -10.80 -4.98 -0.87
N PHE A 161 -10.81 -4.50 -2.11
CA PHE A 161 -10.41 -3.14 -2.46
C PHE A 161 -11.28 -2.05 -1.82
N SER A 162 -12.55 -2.33 -1.48
CA SER A 162 -13.45 -1.35 -0.82
C SER A 162 -12.92 -0.83 0.52
N ILE A 163 -12.01 -1.57 1.16
CA ILE A 163 -11.31 -1.12 2.37
C ILE A 163 -10.39 0.05 2.05
N LEU A 164 -9.63 -0.05 0.96
CA LEU A 164 -8.71 0.99 0.51
C LEU A 164 -9.47 2.23 0.01
N GLU A 165 -10.55 2.06 -0.75
CA GLU A 165 -11.38 3.19 -1.21
C GLU A 165 -11.83 4.07 -0.04
N LYS A 166 -12.34 3.45 1.05
CA LYS A 166 -12.76 4.16 2.26
C LYS A 166 -11.61 4.89 2.95
N ARG A 167 -10.37 4.43 2.80
CA ARG A 167 -9.18 5.08 3.35
C ARG A 167 -8.77 6.27 2.49
N ILE A 168 -8.76 6.12 1.17
CA ILE A 168 -8.37 7.18 0.22
C ILE A 168 -9.27 8.41 0.34
N LEU A 169 -10.56 8.21 0.60
CA LEU A 169 -11.53 9.31 0.73
C LEU A 169 -11.38 10.16 1.99
N LYS A 170 -10.52 9.78 2.94
CA LYS A 170 -10.32 10.51 4.21
C LYS A 170 -9.27 11.58 4.03
N SER A 171 -9.56 12.80 4.46
CA SER A 171 -8.63 13.93 4.40
C SER A 171 -7.37 13.69 5.23
N GLU A 172 -7.43 12.87 6.29
CA GLU A 172 -6.26 12.54 7.11
C GLU A 172 -5.22 11.65 6.40
N PHE A 173 -5.56 11.10 5.22
CA PHE A 173 -4.69 10.25 4.39
C PHE A 173 -4.51 10.79 2.97
N GLU A 174 -4.58 12.12 2.78
CA GLU A 174 -4.37 12.78 1.48
C GLU A 174 -2.98 12.49 0.87
N ASP A 175 -2.02 12.15 1.73
CA ASP A 175 -0.67 11.75 1.36
C ASP A 175 -0.65 10.52 0.41
N PHE A 176 -1.65 9.64 0.48
CA PHE A 176 -1.84 8.56 -0.49
C PHE A 176 -2.00 9.11 -1.91
N SER A 177 -2.96 10.02 -2.11
CA SER A 177 -3.34 10.53 -3.42
C SER A 177 -2.17 11.31 -4.05
N ILE A 178 -1.41 12.04 -3.24
CA ILE A 178 -0.20 12.74 -3.66
C ILE A 178 0.88 11.74 -4.11
N ARG A 179 1.20 10.73 -3.28
CA ARG A 179 2.20 9.70 -3.64
C ARG A 179 1.82 8.93 -4.89
N PHE A 180 0.55 8.55 -5.00
CA PHE A 180 0.03 7.84 -6.16
C PHE A 180 0.09 8.70 -7.42
N SER A 181 -0.33 9.97 -7.35
CA SER A 181 -0.26 10.90 -8.48
C SER A 181 1.18 11.17 -8.92
N ASN A 182 2.10 11.38 -7.96
CA ASN A 182 3.52 11.56 -8.27
C ASN A 182 4.12 10.32 -8.94
N TYR A 183 3.74 9.12 -8.51
CA TYR A 183 4.15 7.88 -9.17
C TYR A 183 3.66 7.83 -10.61
N LEU A 184 2.37 8.12 -10.85
CA LEU A 184 1.79 8.13 -12.20
C LEU A 184 2.50 9.14 -13.12
N LEU A 185 2.72 10.37 -12.66
CA LEU A 185 3.40 11.40 -13.45
C LEU A 185 4.87 11.04 -13.73
N SER A 186 5.59 10.54 -12.73
CA SER A 186 7.04 10.30 -12.85
C SER A 186 7.38 9.02 -13.60
N ASN A 187 6.49 8.02 -13.62
CA ASN A 187 6.78 6.70 -14.20
C ASN A 187 5.97 6.38 -15.45
N LEU A 188 4.83 7.04 -15.66
CA LEU A 188 3.97 6.79 -16.82
C LEU A 188 3.92 7.97 -17.80
N ASN A 189 4.60 9.09 -17.51
CA ASN A 189 4.63 10.30 -18.36
C ASN A 189 3.22 10.74 -18.83
N LEU A 190 2.24 10.66 -17.93
CA LEU A 190 0.86 11.09 -18.17
C LEU A 190 0.72 12.61 -18.23
#